data_AF-A0AAE3NHG4-F1
#
_entry.id   AF-A0AAE3NHG4-F1
#
_cell.length_a   1.000
_cell.length_b   1.000
_cell.length_c   1.000
_cell.angle_alpha   90.00
_cell.angle_beta   90.00
_cell.angle_gamma   90.00
#
_symmetry.space_group_name_H-M   'P 1'
#
loop_
_entity.id
_entity.type
_entity.pdbx_description
1 polymer ?
#
loop_
_entity_poly.entity_id
_entity_poly.type
_entity_poly.pdbx_seq_one_letter_code
_entity_poly.pdbx_strand_id
1 'polypeptide(L)'
;MRLHATNITFDEVSQVVYAGDRKRPYTAFNFVSNGKPEYAVSIDGKVSIRRGMTVTALLREPGNWQTLVGWMDHGTGRICGVRSPMVAFWEAMAFLSALAVVVAVSSPLIGSGEWPRSADYWMLAIYGFGVAIHLCVLRRSRLIIQRLRQSAPARED
;
A
#
# COMPACT_ATOMS: atom_id res chain seq x y z
N MET A 1 -10.48 -10.65 -5.69
CA MET A 1 -10.24 -9.59 -6.69
C MET A 1 -9.19 -10.07 -7.68
N ARG A 2 -9.48 -10.01 -8.99
CA ARG A 2 -8.46 -10.17 -10.03
C ARG A 2 -7.83 -8.80 -10.28
N LEU A 3 -6.51 -8.76 -10.39
CA LEU A 3 -5.76 -7.55 -10.76
C LEU A 3 -5.31 -7.72 -12.19
N HIS A 4 -5.43 -6.65 -12.97
CA HIS A 4 -5.11 -6.64 -14.39
C HIS A 4 -3.83 -5.83 -14.58
N ALA A 5 -2.79 -6.50 -15.08
CA ALA A 5 -1.55 -5.83 -15.43
C ALA A 5 -1.67 -5.19 -16.81
N THR A 6 -1.18 -3.98 -16.93
CA THR A 6 -1.10 -3.26 -18.21
C THR A 6 0.26 -2.58 -18.27
N ASN A 7 1.01 -2.86 -19.33
CA ASN A 7 2.26 -2.19 -19.63
C ASN A 7 1.96 -1.01 -20.56
N ILE A 8 2.40 0.19 -20.18
CA ILE A 8 2.23 1.39 -20.99
C ILE A 8 3.46 2.30 -20.91
N THR A 9 3.65 3.09 -21.95
CA THR A 9 4.56 4.22 -21.96
C THR A 9 3.75 5.51 -21.94
N PHE A 10 4.14 6.46 -21.10
CA PHE A 10 3.52 7.78 -21.05
C PHE A 10 4.06 8.67 -22.17
N ASP A 11 3.32 8.79 -23.27
CA ASP A 11 3.71 9.61 -24.42
C ASP A 11 3.69 11.09 -24.06
N GLU A 12 2.70 11.51 -23.28
CA GLU A 12 2.55 12.85 -22.72
C GLU A 12 1.97 12.77 -21.30
N VAL A 13 2.35 13.72 -20.44
CA VAL A 13 1.86 13.83 -19.07
C VAL A 13 1.52 15.28 -18.79
N SER A 14 0.35 15.52 -18.19
CA SER A 14 -0.10 16.86 -17.82
C SER A 14 -0.77 16.88 -16.45
N GLN A 15 -0.91 18.09 -15.88
CA GLN A 15 -1.62 18.33 -14.62
C GLN A 15 -1.16 17.44 -13.45
N VAL A 16 0.16 17.26 -13.28
CA VAL A 16 0.69 16.52 -12.12
C VAL A 16 0.51 17.36 -10.86
N VAL A 17 -0.34 16.89 -9.96
CA VAL A 17 -0.66 17.54 -8.69
C VAL A 17 -0.36 16.58 -7.54
N TYR A 18 0.40 17.05 -6.57
CA TYR A 18 0.58 16.35 -5.29
C TYR A 18 -0.50 16.83 -4.32
N ALA A 19 -1.33 15.92 -3.84
CA ALA A 19 -2.46 16.22 -2.98
C ALA A 19 -2.60 15.18 -1.86
N GLY A 20 -3.59 15.37 -0.98
CA GLY A 20 -3.85 14.50 0.16
C GLY A 20 -3.34 15.05 1.50
N ASP A 21 -3.63 14.33 2.58
CA ASP A 21 -3.19 14.69 3.93
C ASP A 21 -1.82 14.06 4.26
N ARG A 22 -1.28 14.39 5.45
CA ARG A 22 -0.01 13.84 5.93
C ARG A 22 -0.01 12.29 6.02
N LYS A 23 -1.17 11.67 6.22
CA LYS A 23 -1.33 10.21 6.41
C LYS A 23 -1.56 9.47 5.09
N ARG A 24 -2.12 10.12 4.08
CA ARG A 24 -2.49 9.58 2.77
C ARG A 24 -2.22 10.61 1.66
N PRO A 25 -0.93 10.92 1.40
CA PRO A 25 -0.58 11.68 0.22
C PRO A 25 -0.86 10.84 -1.03
N TYR A 26 -1.27 11.50 -2.12
CA TYR A 26 -1.44 10.90 -3.43
C TYR A 26 -0.97 11.88 -4.52
N THR A 27 -0.67 11.34 -5.69
CA THR A 27 -0.32 12.12 -6.88
C THR A 27 -1.41 11.92 -7.91
N ALA A 28 -2.04 13.01 -8.35
CA ALA A 28 -3.03 13.02 -9.42
C ALA A 28 -2.42 13.59 -10.70
N PHE A 29 -2.79 13.06 -11.86
CA PHE A 29 -2.23 13.45 -13.15
C PHE A 29 -3.10 12.94 -14.30
N ASN A 30 -2.88 13.50 -15.48
CA ASN A 30 -3.42 13.00 -16.74
C ASN A 30 -2.25 12.57 -17.62
N PHE A 31 -2.49 11.59 -18.48
CA PHE A 31 -1.48 11.17 -19.45
C PHE A 31 -2.10 10.75 -20.77
N VAL A 32 -1.29 10.71 -21.81
CA VAL A 32 -1.63 10.11 -23.10
C VAL A 32 -0.74 8.91 -23.31
N SER A 33 -1.31 7.80 -23.76
CA SER A 33 -0.56 6.60 -24.14
C SER A 33 -1.16 5.98 -25.39
N ASN A 34 -0.32 5.68 -26.38
CA ASN A 34 -0.72 5.19 -27.69
C ASN A 34 -1.82 6.06 -28.33
N GLY A 35 -1.70 7.37 -28.19
CA GLY A 35 -2.68 8.35 -28.70
C GLY A 35 -4.02 8.39 -27.95
N LYS A 36 -4.20 7.62 -26.88
CA LYS A 36 -5.40 7.64 -26.04
C LYS A 36 -5.16 8.48 -24.77
N PRO A 37 -5.93 9.56 -24.53
CA PRO A 37 -5.85 10.31 -23.30
C PRO A 37 -6.57 9.60 -22.15
N GLU A 38 -5.93 9.55 -20.99
CA GLU A 38 -6.47 9.04 -19.74
C GLU A 38 -6.43 10.17 -18.69
N TYR A 39 -7.58 10.40 -18.06
CA TYR A 39 -7.81 11.56 -17.19
C TYR A 39 -8.05 11.16 -15.74
N ALA A 40 -7.75 12.07 -14.82
CA ALA A 40 -7.99 11.95 -13.39
C ALA A 40 -7.38 10.68 -12.78
N VAL A 41 -6.18 10.33 -13.23
CA VAL A 41 -5.46 9.17 -12.71
C VAL A 41 -4.82 9.57 -11.39
N SER A 42 -4.99 8.74 -10.37
CA SER A 42 -4.43 8.97 -9.03
C SER A 42 -3.62 7.77 -8.58
N ILE A 43 -2.45 8.03 -7.98
CA ILE A 43 -1.61 7.01 -7.38
C ILE A 43 -1.25 7.39 -5.94
N ASP A 44 -1.35 6.42 -5.02
CA ASP A 44 -0.97 6.63 -3.62
C ASP A 44 0.53 6.96 -3.50
N GLY A 45 0.82 7.94 -2.64
CA GLY A 45 2.16 8.44 -2.39
C GLY A 45 2.57 9.61 -3.29
N LYS A 46 3.75 10.16 -2.97
CA LYS A 46 4.39 11.21 -3.75
C LYS A 46 5.26 10.56 -4.83
N VAL A 47 4.80 10.58 -6.07
CA VAL A 47 5.44 9.89 -7.21
C VAL A 47 5.85 10.91 -8.26
N SER A 48 7.12 10.90 -8.67
CA SER A 48 7.58 11.74 -9.79
C SER A 48 7.14 11.11 -11.10
N ILE A 49 6.28 11.81 -11.86
CA ILE A 49 5.75 11.33 -13.14
C ILE A 49 6.40 12.13 -14.27
N ARG A 50 6.89 11.43 -15.30
CA ARG A 50 7.63 12.03 -16.41
C ARG A 50 7.14 11.47 -17.73
N ARG A 51 7.26 12.30 -18.77
CA ARG A 51 7.08 11.88 -20.16
C ARG A 51 8.12 10.82 -20.54
N GLY A 52 7.72 9.83 -21.34
CA GLY A 52 8.56 8.74 -21.81
C GLY A 52 8.80 7.64 -20.77
N MET A 53 8.20 7.74 -19.59
CA MET A 53 8.30 6.70 -18.56
C MET A 53 7.45 5.49 -18.95
N THR A 54 8.06 4.31 -18.92
CA THR A 54 7.39 3.02 -19.11
C THR A 54 7.07 2.41 -17.76
N VAL A 55 5.82 1.98 -17.57
CA VAL A 55 5.36 1.39 -16.32
C VAL A 55 4.52 0.14 -16.56
N THR A 56 4.65 -0.82 -15.66
CA THR A 56 3.64 -1.88 -15.50
C THR A 56 2.70 -1.48 -14.37
N ALA A 57 1.46 -1.12 -14.73
CA ALA A 57 0.40 -0.77 -13.79
C ALA A 57 -0.47 -1.99 -13.46
N LEU A 58 -0.92 -2.09 -12.21
CA LEU A 58 -1.98 -3.01 -11.81
C LEU A 58 -3.28 -2.24 -11.56
N LEU A 59 -4.30 -2.58 -12.33
CA LEU A 59 -5.64 -2.02 -12.22
C LEU A 59 -6.59 -3.05 -11.60
N ARG A 60 -7.60 -2.57 -10.87
CA ARG A 60 -8.68 -3.45 -10.38
C ARG A 60 -9.64 -3.82 -11.51
N GLU A 61 -9.93 -2.85 -12.36
CA GLU A 61 -10.78 -2.99 -13.54
C GLU A 61 -9.93 -2.75 -14.79
N PRO A 62 -9.98 -3.66 -15.80
CA PRO A 62 -9.16 -3.53 -16.99
C PRO A 62 -9.53 -2.25 -17.75
N GLY A 63 -8.53 -1.43 -18.07
CA GLY A 63 -8.70 -0.16 -18.78
C GLY A 63 -9.26 0.99 -17.94
N ASN A 64 -9.61 0.79 -16.67
CA ASN A 64 -10.08 1.84 -15.78
C ASN A 64 -8.97 2.35 -14.84
N TRP A 65 -8.26 3.39 -15.28
CA TRP A 65 -7.12 4.00 -14.57
C TRP A 65 -7.46 4.64 -13.23
N GLN A 66 -8.73 4.92 -12.95
CA GLN A 66 -9.18 5.38 -11.62
C GLN A 66 -9.11 4.26 -10.58
N THR A 67 -8.98 3.01 -11.03
CA THR A 67 -8.84 1.84 -10.15
C THR A 67 -7.40 1.36 -9.99
N LEU A 68 -6.43 2.20 -10.36
CA LEU A 68 -5.00 1.95 -10.20
C LEU A 68 -4.66 1.59 -8.74
N VAL A 69 -4.03 0.43 -8.55
CA VAL A 69 -3.62 -0.07 -7.23
C VAL A 69 -2.14 0.19 -6.96
N GLY A 70 -1.34 0.30 -8.01
CA GLY A 70 0.08 0.56 -7.95
C GLY A 70 0.76 0.18 -9.26
N TRP A 71 2.00 0.60 -9.43
CA TRP A 71 2.78 0.30 -10.62
C TRP A 71 4.24 0.02 -10.31
N MET A 72 4.96 -0.50 -11.29
CA MET A 72 6.40 -0.60 -11.31
C MET A 72 6.94 0.28 -12.44
N ASP A 73 7.84 1.20 -12.08
CA ASP A 73 8.63 1.98 -13.03
C ASP A 73 9.75 1.11 -13.61
N HIS A 74 9.83 0.99 -14.92
CA HIS A 74 10.87 0.20 -15.59
C HIS A 74 12.22 0.90 -15.63
N GLY A 75 12.24 2.24 -15.65
CA GLY A 75 13.48 3.01 -15.67
C GLY A 75 14.22 2.95 -14.33
N THR A 76 13.49 2.95 -13.21
CA THR A 76 14.08 2.90 -11.86
C THR A 76 13.93 1.55 -11.14
N GLY A 77 13.08 0.66 -11.65
CA GLY A 77 12.69 -0.58 -10.97
C GLY A 77 11.85 -0.38 -9.70
N ARG A 78 11.44 0.86 -9.41
CA ARG A 78 10.72 1.20 -8.17
C ARG A 78 9.23 0.89 -8.30
N ILE A 79 8.67 0.35 -7.21
CA ILE A 79 7.23 0.14 -7.09
C ILE A 79 6.60 1.35 -6.38
N CYS A 80 5.52 1.89 -6.94
CA CYS A 80 4.79 3.04 -6.41
C CYS A 80 3.30 2.71 -6.24
N GLY A 81 2.56 3.52 -5.48
CA GLY A 81 1.13 3.29 -5.21
C GLY A 81 0.83 2.21 -4.17
N VAL A 82 1.85 1.48 -3.70
CA VAL A 82 1.67 0.39 -2.74
C VAL A 82 2.22 0.79 -1.37
N ARG A 83 1.40 0.63 -0.31
CA ARG A 83 1.87 0.82 1.07
C ARG A 83 3.04 -0.12 1.35
N SER A 84 4.12 0.43 1.89
CA SER A 84 5.33 -0.33 2.21
C SER A 84 5.00 -1.54 3.12
N PRO A 85 5.33 -2.77 2.70
CA PRO A 85 5.20 -3.96 3.55
C PRO A 85 5.96 -3.81 4.86
N MET A 86 7.12 -3.15 4.83
CA MET A 86 7.95 -2.96 6.02
C MET A 86 7.26 -2.06 7.05
N VAL A 87 6.57 -1.01 6.62
CA VAL A 87 5.79 -0.14 7.51
C VAL A 87 4.65 -0.93 8.16
N ALA A 88 3.87 -1.68 7.37
CA ALA A 88 2.79 -2.51 7.88
C ALA A 88 3.29 -3.58 8.86
N PHE A 89 4.46 -4.16 8.61
CA PHE A 89 5.11 -5.09 9.52
C PHE A 89 5.48 -4.43 10.85
N TRP A 90 6.13 -3.27 10.83
CA TRP A 90 6.50 -2.56 12.06
C TRP A 90 5.29 -2.11 12.87
N GLU A 91 4.23 -1.66 12.22
CA GLU A 91 2.97 -1.34 12.90
C GLU A 91 2.36 -2.59 13.53
N ALA A 92 2.33 -3.74 12.83
CA ALA A 92 1.88 -5.01 13.41
C ALA A 92 2.71 -5.39 14.65
N MET A 93 4.03 -5.22 14.60
CA MET A 93 4.93 -5.48 15.73
C MET A 93 4.67 -4.53 16.91
N ALA A 94 4.36 -3.26 16.65
CA ALA A 94 4.02 -2.30 17.69
C ALA A 94 2.68 -2.64 18.39
N PHE A 95 1.69 -3.11 17.64
CA PHE A 95 0.43 -3.59 18.23
C PHE A 95 0.64 -4.90 19.01
N LEU A 96 1.49 -5.81 18.50
CA LEU A 96 1.85 -7.04 19.21
C LEU A 96 2.61 -6.78 20.51
N SER A 97 3.54 -5.82 20.52
CA SER A 97 4.28 -5.46 21.73
C SER A 97 3.37 -4.82 22.76
N ALA A 98 2.47 -3.92 22.36
CA ALA A 98 1.46 -3.34 23.25
C ALA A 98 0.55 -4.41 23.86
N LEU A 99 0.11 -5.39 23.04
CA LEU A 99 -0.66 -6.55 23.51
C LEU A 99 0.11 -7.36 24.57
N ALA A 100 1.39 -7.64 24.33
CA ALA A 100 2.23 -8.37 25.28
C ALA A 100 2.41 -7.62 26.60
N VAL A 101 2.54 -6.28 26.57
CA VAL A 101 2.60 -5.45 27.78
C VAL A 101 1.30 -5.52 28.57
N VAL A 102 0.15 -5.43 27.90
CA VAL A 102 -1.17 -5.58 28.57
C VAL A 102 -1.25 -6.91 29.30
N VAL A 103 -0.90 -8.02 28.64
CA VAL A 103 -0.93 -9.36 29.24
C VAL A 103 0.07 -9.50 30.39
N ALA A 104 1.26 -8.90 30.27
CA ALA A 104 2.26 -8.94 31.32
C ALA A 104 1.79 -8.18 32.57
N VAL A 105 1.19 -7.00 32.41
CA VAL A 105 0.74 -6.16 33.54
C VAL A 105 -0.55 -6.68 34.17
N SER A 106 -1.42 -7.37 33.42
CA SER A 106 -2.60 -8.03 33.98
C SER A 106 -2.29 -9.42 34.57
N SER A 107 -1.11 -9.97 34.28
CA SER A 107 -0.69 -11.25 34.84
C SER A 107 -0.38 -11.13 36.33
N PRO A 108 -0.91 -12.03 37.18
CA PRO A 108 -0.61 -12.07 38.61
C PRO A 108 0.86 -12.37 38.93
N LEU A 109 1.68 -12.67 37.90
CA LEU A 109 3.13 -12.87 38.04
C LEU A 109 3.93 -11.55 38.10
N ILE A 110 3.36 -10.43 37.61
CA ILE A 110 4.10 -9.16 37.42
C ILE A 110 3.31 -7.94 37.97
N GLY A 111 1.97 -7.93 37.93
CA GLY A 111 1.16 -6.75 38.26
C GLY A 111 0.33 -6.85 39.55
N SER A 112 0.32 -5.75 40.32
CA SER A 112 -0.43 -5.53 41.56
C SER A 112 -1.78 -4.81 41.36
N GLY A 113 -2.40 -4.89 40.17
CA GLY A 113 -3.54 -4.06 39.80
C GLY A 113 -4.85 -4.84 39.67
N GLU A 114 -5.85 -4.48 40.49
CA GLU A 114 -7.23 -4.98 40.46
C GLU A 114 -8.02 -4.43 39.25
N TRP A 115 -7.53 -4.61 38.03
CA TRP A 115 -8.34 -4.25 36.86
C TRP A 115 -9.53 -5.21 36.74
N PRO A 116 -10.73 -4.71 36.41
CA PRO A 116 -11.84 -5.58 36.10
C PRO A 116 -11.45 -6.50 34.94
N ARG A 117 -11.66 -7.82 35.07
CA ARG A 117 -11.36 -8.80 34.00
C ARG A 117 -11.97 -8.42 32.65
N SER A 118 -13.07 -7.66 32.64
CA SER A 118 -13.68 -7.12 31.43
C SER A 118 -12.75 -6.18 30.65
N ALA A 119 -11.91 -5.39 31.33
CA ALA A 119 -10.96 -4.48 30.71
C ALA A 119 -9.86 -5.22 29.93
N ASP A 120 -9.40 -6.37 30.45
CA ASP A 120 -8.41 -7.21 29.77
C ASP A 120 -8.93 -7.72 28.42
N TYR A 121 -10.18 -8.21 28.39
CA TYR A 121 -10.79 -8.70 27.15
C TYR A 121 -10.94 -7.60 26.10
N TRP A 122 -11.32 -6.38 26.50
CA TRP A 122 -11.41 -5.24 25.58
C TRP A 122 -10.05 -4.83 25.03
N MET A 123 -9.01 -4.80 25.86
CA MET A 123 -7.65 -4.48 25.41
C MET A 123 -7.11 -5.56 24.46
N LEU A 124 -7.30 -6.84 24.78
CA LEU A 124 -6.95 -7.95 23.91
C LEU A 124 -7.65 -7.84 22.55
N ALA A 125 -8.95 -7.51 22.55
CA ALA A 125 -9.72 -7.31 21.33
C ALA A 125 -9.19 -6.14 20.50
N ILE A 126 -8.93 -4.98 21.10
CA ILE A 126 -8.45 -3.79 20.40
C ILE A 126 -7.08 -4.03 19.78
N TYR A 127 -6.11 -4.48 20.59
CA TYR A 127 -4.75 -4.67 20.09
C TYR A 127 -4.66 -5.86 19.14
N GLY A 128 -5.35 -6.98 19.44
CA GLY A 128 -5.43 -8.13 18.55
C GLY A 128 -6.07 -7.80 17.19
N PHE A 129 -7.14 -7.00 17.19
CA PHE A 129 -7.75 -6.50 15.96
C PHE A 129 -6.79 -5.57 15.18
N GLY A 130 -6.06 -4.71 15.89
CA GLY A 130 -5.01 -3.88 15.32
C GLY A 130 -3.93 -4.70 14.60
N VAL A 131 -3.43 -5.77 15.22
CA VAL A 131 -2.49 -6.71 14.60
C VAL A 131 -3.09 -7.32 13.33
N ALA A 132 -4.32 -7.83 13.40
CA ALA A 132 -5.00 -8.45 12.27
C ALA A 132 -5.14 -7.50 11.07
N ILE A 133 -5.50 -6.24 11.29
CA ILE A 133 -5.56 -5.21 10.24
C ILE A 133 -4.19 -5.05 9.56
N HIS A 134 -3.12 -4.92 10.34
CA HIS A 134 -1.79 -4.67 9.78
C HIS A 134 -1.21 -5.89 9.06
N LEU A 135 -1.53 -7.11 9.52
CA LEU A 135 -1.21 -8.34 8.79
C LEU A 135 -1.98 -8.44 7.46
N CYS A 136 -3.25 -8.05 7.44
CA CYS A 136 -4.03 -7.98 6.19
C CYS A 136 -3.43 -6.97 5.20
N VAL A 137 -3.02 -5.80 5.68
CA VAL A 137 -2.32 -4.79 4.88
C VAL A 137 -0.98 -5.33 4.36
N LEU A 138 -0.17 -5.95 5.23
CA LEU A 138 1.11 -6.57 4.88
C LEU A 138 0.94 -7.62 3.78
N ARG A 139 -0.03 -8.53 3.95
CA ARG A 139 -0.35 -9.58 2.99
C ARG A 139 -0.78 -8.97 1.66
N ARG A 140 -1.67 -7.98 1.68
CA ARG A 140 -2.14 -7.28 0.47
C ARG A 140 -0.98 -6.60 -0.26
N SER A 141 -0.13 -5.86 0.43
CA SER A 141 1.03 -5.19 -0.18
C SER A 141 2.01 -6.18 -0.81
N ARG A 142 2.31 -7.30 -0.13
CA ARG A 142 3.18 -8.35 -0.67
C ARG A 142 2.59 -8.97 -1.94
N LEU A 143 1.29 -9.25 -1.95
CA LEU A 143 0.61 -9.81 -3.14
C LEU A 143 0.67 -8.85 -4.33
N ILE A 144 0.43 -7.56 -4.12
CA ILE A 144 0.49 -6.54 -5.19
C ILE A 144 1.92 -6.45 -5.73
N ILE A 145 2.93 -6.40 -4.85
CA ILE A 145 4.35 -6.34 -5.25
C ILE A 145 4.76 -7.58 -6.04
N GLN A 146 4.37 -8.77 -5.59
CA GLN A 146 4.66 -10.01 -6.31
C GLN A 146 4.01 -10.02 -7.70
N ARG A 147 2.75 -9.59 -7.79
CA ARG A 147 2.05 -9.48 -9.08
C ARG A 147 2.72 -8.48 -10.02
N LEU A 148 3.13 -7.31 -9.51
CA LEU A 148 3.87 -6.33 -10.32
C LEU A 148 5.17 -6.92 -10.86
N ARG A 149 5.95 -7.60 -10.01
CA ARG A 149 7.22 -8.21 -10.41
C ARG A 149 7.04 -9.34 -11.42
N GLN A 150 5.96 -10.12 -11.31
CA GLN A 150 5.66 -11.20 -12.26
C GLN A 150 5.15 -10.69 -13.61
N SER A 151 4.48 -9.53 -13.62
CA SER A 151 3.90 -8.95 -14.84
C SER A 151 4.82 -7.95 -15.53
N ALA A 152 5.90 -7.52 -14.88
CA ALA A 152 6.91 -6.71 -15.54
C ALA A 152 7.67 -7.56 -16.57
N PRO A 153 7.89 -7.05 -17.80
CA PRO A 153 8.73 -7.73 -18.78
C PRO A 153 10.15 -7.93 -18.23
N ALA A 154 10.81 -9.02 -18.65
CA ALA A 154 12.22 -9.23 -18.34
C ALA A 154 13.02 -8.01 -18.85
N ARG A 155 13.94 -7.52 -18.03
CA ARG A 155 14.85 -6.45 -18.44
C ARG A 155 15.70 -7.01 -19.58
N GLU A 156 15.49 -6.52 -20.80
CA GLU A 156 16.42 -6.75 -21.91
C GLU A 156 17.64 -5.88 -21.59
N ASP A 157 18.68 -6.53 -21.04
CA ASP A 157 19.99 -5.95 -20.77
C ASP A 157 20.81 -5.87 -22.07
#